data_AF-A0A6V2NT51-F1
#
_entry.id   AF-A0A6V2NT51-F1
#
_cell.length_a   1.000
_cell.length_b   1.000
_cell.length_c   1.000
_cell.angle_alpha   90.00
_cell.angle_beta   90.00
_cell.angle_gamma   90.00
#
_symmetry.space_group_name_H-M   'P 1'
#
loop_
_entity.id
_entity.type
_entity.pdbx_description
1 polymer ?
#
loop_
_entity_poly.entity_id
_entity_poly.type
_entity_poly.pdbx_seq_one_letter_code
_entity_poly.pdbx_strand_id
1 'polypeptide(L)'
;MGPRLAVSPQQLRVLVPPLVATSYKGSSGKVGVVGGCFEYTGAPFYAALTALKLGADLSHVFCDEAAAVPLKSYSPELIVHGCLRGAPEVDLAEVARQADEVSKWFPALTALVVGPGLGRDATMQAVAALLLERAVRASLPCVIDADGLRRVHGLSPEIDRD
;
A
#
# COMPACT_ATOMS: atom_id res chain seq x y z
N MET A 1 6.21 -8.61 27.02
CA MET A 1 6.98 -7.48 26.45
C MET A 1 8.23 -8.08 25.83
N GLY A 2 8.25 -8.27 24.51
CA GLY A 2 9.36 -8.96 23.82
C GLY A 2 10.66 -8.15 23.89
N PRO A 3 11.83 -8.76 23.62
CA PRO A 3 13.09 -8.05 23.58
C PRO A 3 12.99 -6.91 22.57
N ARG A 4 13.34 -5.69 22.99
CA ARG A 4 13.51 -4.57 22.05
C ARG A 4 14.69 -4.94 21.15
N LEU A 5 14.44 -5.08 19.85
CA LEU A 5 15.50 -5.10 18.85
C LEU A 5 16.25 -3.76 18.95
N ALA A 6 17.41 -3.78 19.61
CA ALA A 6 18.28 -2.63 19.66
C ALA A 6 19.06 -2.56 18.34
N VAL A 7 18.49 -1.85 17.36
CA VAL A 7 19.16 -1.60 16.07
C VAL A 7 19.95 -0.29 16.19
N SER A 8 21.26 -0.36 15.96
CA SER A 8 22.12 0.83 15.97
C SER A 8 21.93 1.67 14.68
N PRO A 9 22.16 2.99 14.71
CA PRO A 9 22.14 3.82 13.51
C PRO A 9 23.07 3.32 12.39
N GLN A 10 24.22 2.73 12.77
CA GLN A 10 25.18 2.16 11.83
C GLN A 10 24.60 0.95 11.08
N GLN A 11 23.81 0.11 11.77
CA GLN A 11 23.11 -1.02 11.15
C GLN A 11 21.95 -0.59 10.25
N LEU A 12 21.37 0.60 10.45
CA LEU A 12 20.30 1.10 9.57
C LEU A 12 20.84 1.77 8.30
N ARG A 13 22.07 2.29 8.35
CA ARG A 13 22.67 3.02 7.22
C ARG A 13 22.81 2.16 5.96
N VAL A 14 22.93 0.84 6.10
CA VAL A 14 22.99 -0.09 4.96
C VAL A 14 21.65 -0.24 4.22
N LEU A 15 20.53 0.17 4.83
CA LEU A 15 19.20 0.10 4.22
C LEU A 15 18.91 1.28 3.28
N VAL A 16 19.64 2.39 3.43
CA VAL A 16 19.40 3.60 2.64
C VAL A 16 20.16 3.49 1.31
N PRO A 17 19.47 3.48 0.15
CA PRO A 17 20.14 3.39 -1.14
C PRO A 17 20.99 4.66 -1.39
N PRO A 18 22.20 4.52 -1.97
CA PRO A 18 23.04 5.67 -2.27
C PRO A 18 22.43 6.51 -3.41
N LEU A 19 22.52 7.83 -3.30
CA LEU A 19 22.20 8.74 -4.39
C LEU A 19 23.35 8.76 -5.40
N VAL A 20 23.07 8.31 -6.63
CA VAL A 20 24.04 8.30 -7.74
C VAL A 20 23.61 9.26 -8.84
N ALA A 21 24.56 9.89 -9.52
CA ALA A 21 24.29 10.92 -10.53
C ALA A 21 23.51 10.41 -11.76
N THR A 22 23.51 9.10 -11.99
CA THR A 22 22.79 8.43 -13.08
C THR A 22 21.35 8.03 -12.71
N SER A 23 20.95 8.21 -11.45
CA SER A 23 19.58 7.93 -11.01
C SER A 23 18.58 8.89 -11.65
N TYR A 24 17.40 8.39 -11.98
CA TYR A 24 16.26 9.16 -12.46
C TYR A 24 15.01 8.87 -11.62
N LYS A 25 13.95 9.66 -11.82
CA LYS A 25 12.68 9.51 -11.09
C LYS A 25 12.15 8.07 -11.18
N GLY A 26 12.05 7.40 -10.03
CA GLY A 26 11.61 6.02 -9.90
C GLY A 26 12.75 5.02 -9.65
N SER A 27 14.00 5.48 -9.56
CA SER A 27 15.18 4.65 -9.24
C SER A 27 15.26 4.32 -7.74
N SER A 28 14.78 5.22 -6.88
CA SER A 28 14.82 5.08 -5.41
C SER A 28 13.54 4.45 -4.84
N GLY A 29 12.80 3.73 -5.68
CA GLY A 29 11.60 3.00 -5.28
C GLY A 29 10.30 3.74 -5.52
N LYS A 30 9.25 2.94 -5.75
CA LYS A 30 7.89 3.41 -6.04
C LYS A 30 6.92 2.63 -5.17
N VAL A 31 6.24 3.31 -4.25
CA VAL A 31 5.37 2.66 -3.27
C VAL A 31 3.90 2.84 -3.65
N GLY A 32 3.12 1.77 -3.61
CA GLY A 32 1.67 1.84 -3.73
C GLY A 32 1.01 1.61 -2.37
N VAL A 33 0.00 2.40 -2.02
CA VAL A 33 -0.80 2.24 -0.80
C VAL A 33 -2.25 2.00 -1.19
N VAL A 34 -2.82 0.87 -0.77
CA VAL A 34 -4.23 0.50 -0.96
C VAL A 34 -4.95 0.68 0.36
N GLY A 35 -5.93 1.60 0.38
CA GLY A 35 -6.66 1.95 1.58
C GLY A 35 -7.41 3.27 1.40
N GLY A 36 -7.91 3.84 2.48
CA GLY A 36 -8.79 5.01 2.41
C GLY A 36 -10.20 4.66 1.94
N CYS A 37 -11.10 4.52 2.90
CA CYS A 37 -12.54 4.44 2.69
C CYS A 37 -13.20 5.79 2.97
N PHE A 38 -14.53 5.82 2.87
CA PHE A 38 -15.34 7.00 3.13
C PHE A 38 -15.01 7.69 4.48
N GLU A 39 -14.87 6.91 5.56
CA GLU A 39 -14.59 7.44 6.90
C GLU A 39 -13.10 7.69 7.16
N TYR A 40 -12.21 6.86 6.60
CA TYR A 40 -10.79 6.82 6.99
C TYR A 40 -9.84 7.31 5.90
N THR A 41 -10.05 8.54 5.45
CA THR A 41 -9.26 9.16 4.37
C THR A 41 -7.82 9.53 4.75
N GLY A 42 -7.55 9.79 6.03
CA GLY A 42 -6.22 10.24 6.50
C GLY A 42 -5.18 9.13 6.70
N ALA A 43 -5.59 7.90 7.00
CA ALA A 43 -4.65 6.79 7.22
C ALA A 43 -3.73 6.49 6.01
N PRO A 44 -4.24 6.37 4.76
CA PRO A 44 -3.36 6.13 3.62
C PRO A 44 -2.44 7.32 3.31
N PHE A 45 -2.83 8.56 3.67
CA PHE A 45 -1.97 9.73 3.53
C PHE A 45 -0.68 9.58 4.33
N TYR A 46 -0.78 9.20 5.62
CA TYR A 46 0.41 9.07 6.47
C TYR A 46 1.35 7.95 6.00
N ALA A 47 0.80 6.83 5.51
CA ALA A 47 1.60 5.76 4.93
C ALA A 47 2.35 6.24 3.67
N ALA A 48 1.62 6.88 2.75
CA ALA A 48 2.16 7.34 1.47
C ALA A 48 3.17 8.48 1.62
N LEU A 49 2.85 9.50 2.42
CA LEU A 49 3.76 10.62 2.67
C LEU A 49 5.03 10.17 3.39
N THR A 50 4.91 9.23 4.33
CA THR A 50 6.08 8.66 5.02
C THR A 50 7.02 7.97 4.03
N ALA A 51 6.50 7.24 3.04
CA ALA A 51 7.33 6.65 2.00
C ALA A 51 8.16 7.70 1.24
N LEU A 52 7.54 8.83 0.86
CA LEU A 52 8.26 9.95 0.24
C LEU A 52 9.31 10.55 1.19
N LYS A 53 8.95 10.77 2.46
CA LYS A 53 9.89 11.32 3.46
C LYS A 53 11.09 10.41 3.75
N LEU A 54 10.94 9.11 3.56
CA LEU A 54 12.02 8.13 3.70
C LEU A 54 12.85 7.96 2.42
N GLY A 55 12.50 8.65 1.33
CA GLY A 55 13.29 8.71 0.10
C GLY A 55 12.74 7.92 -1.09
N ALA A 56 11.49 7.41 -1.02
CA ALA A 56 10.84 6.86 -2.20
C ALA A 56 10.61 7.97 -3.24
N ASP A 57 10.87 7.68 -4.52
CA ASP A 57 10.74 8.69 -5.58
C ASP A 57 9.27 8.96 -5.95
N LEU A 58 8.41 7.95 -5.84
CA LEU A 58 6.99 8.04 -6.14
C LEU A 58 6.16 7.32 -5.07
N SER A 59 5.03 7.93 -4.70
CA SER A 59 4.05 7.29 -3.83
C SER A 59 2.65 7.40 -4.45
N HIS A 60 2.06 6.24 -4.69
CA HIS A 60 0.72 6.07 -5.25
C HIS A 60 -0.26 5.72 -4.12
N VAL A 61 -1.44 6.32 -4.13
CA VAL A 61 -2.55 5.96 -3.22
C VAL A 61 -3.71 5.48 -4.06
N PHE A 62 -4.14 4.24 -3.86
CA PHE A 62 -5.34 3.66 -4.44
C PHE A 62 -6.41 3.62 -3.36
N CYS A 63 -7.43 4.45 -3.53
CA CYS A 63 -8.45 4.68 -2.51
C CYS A 63 -9.85 4.66 -3.08
N ASP A 64 -10.82 4.67 -2.17
CA ASP A 64 -12.20 4.96 -2.50
C ASP A 64 -12.29 6.33 -3.22
N GLU A 65 -13.13 6.43 -4.24
CA GLU A 65 -13.36 7.65 -5.00
C GLU A 65 -13.72 8.84 -4.09
N ALA A 66 -14.52 8.63 -3.05
CA ALA A 66 -14.89 9.68 -2.11
C ALA A 66 -13.70 10.18 -1.25
N ALA A 67 -12.69 9.33 -1.04
CA ALA A 67 -11.48 9.68 -0.31
C ALA A 67 -10.46 10.46 -1.18
N ALA A 68 -10.58 10.40 -2.51
CA ALA A 68 -9.56 10.91 -3.41
C ALA A 68 -9.39 12.44 -3.35
N VAL A 69 -10.49 13.19 -3.25
CA VAL A 69 -10.43 14.67 -3.16
C VAL A 69 -9.78 15.12 -1.85
N PRO A 70 -10.23 14.67 -0.66
CA PRO A 70 -9.54 14.97 0.60
C PRO A 70 -8.05 14.63 0.58
N LEU A 71 -7.68 13.46 0.06
CA LEU A 71 -6.29 13.02 -0.02
C LEU A 71 -5.42 13.94 -0.90
N LYS A 72 -5.94 14.33 -2.07
CA LYS A 72 -5.25 15.26 -2.98
C LYS A 72 -5.07 16.65 -2.36
N SER A 73 -5.99 17.08 -1.48
CA SER A 73 -5.89 18.37 -0.80
C SER A 73 -4.79 18.41 0.28
N TYR A 74 -4.34 17.27 0.80
CA TYR A 74 -3.29 17.24 1.82
C TYR A 74 -1.88 17.41 1.27
N SER A 75 -1.60 16.92 0.06
CA SER A 75 -0.31 17.14 -0.61
C SER A 75 -0.41 17.00 -2.13
N PRO A 76 0.19 17.90 -2.92
CA PRO A 76 0.28 17.78 -4.36
C PRO A 76 1.34 16.74 -4.82
N GLU A 77 2.15 16.19 -3.90
CA GLU A 77 3.22 15.24 -4.23
C GLU A 77 2.71 13.80 -4.44
N LEU A 78 1.58 13.46 -3.82
CA LEU A 78 1.00 12.12 -3.88
C LEU A 78 0.25 11.89 -5.19
N ILE A 79 0.44 10.71 -5.80
CA ILE A 79 -0.34 10.28 -6.96
C ILE A 79 -1.57 9.52 -6.48
N VAL A 80 -2.70 10.21 -6.37
CA VAL A 80 -3.93 9.65 -5.80
C VAL A 80 -4.90 9.17 -6.88
N HIS A 81 -5.24 7.89 -6.82
CA HIS A 81 -6.14 7.14 -7.70
C HIS A 81 -7.42 6.76 -6.95
N GLY A 82 -8.50 7.53 -7.15
CA GLY A 82 -9.84 7.21 -6.64
C GLY A 82 -10.53 6.15 -7.52
N CYS A 83 -9.93 4.97 -7.62
CA CYS A 83 -10.37 3.90 -8.53
C CYS A 83 -11.13 2.77 -7.82
N LEU A 84 -11.23 2.84 -6.49
CA LEU A 84 -11.95 1.89 -5.68
C LEU A 84 -13.31 2.46 -5.27
N ARG A 85 -14.26 1.58 -4.98
CA ARG A 85 -15.57 1.94 -4.43
C ARG A 85 -16.03 0.86 -3.49
N GLY A 86 -16.32 1.24 -2.25
CA GLY A 86 -16.97 0.38 -1.29
C GLY A 86 -18.44 0.13 -1.63
N ALA A 87 -18.90 -1.10 -1.41
CA ALA A 87 -20.30 -1.48 -1.39
C ALA A 87 -20.57 -2.60 -0.37
N PRO A 88 -21.74 -2.58 0.31
CA PRO A 88 -22.08 -3.53 1.36
C PRO A 88 -22.21 -4.98 0.85
N GLU A 89 -22.54 -5.15 -0.43
CA GLU A 89 -22.65 -6.43 -1.11
C GLU A 89 -21.49 -6.60 -2.10
N VAL A 90 -21.00 -7.84 -2.22
CA VAL A 90 -19.87 -8.16 -3.09
C VAL A 90 -20.36 -8.54 -4.47
N ASP A 91 -20.03 -7.72 -5.47
CA ASP A 91 -20.08 -8.09 -6.88
C ASP A 91 -18.68 -8.49 -7.36
N LEU A 92 -18.51 -9.77 -7.73
CA LEU A 92 -17.22 -10.31 -8.15
C LEU A 92 -16.69 -9.66 -9.44
N ALA A 93 -17.56 -9.24 -10.35
CA ALA A 93 -17.14 -8.56 -11.58
C ALA A 93 -16.57 -7.18 -11.24
N GLU A 94 -17.20 -6.46 -10.32
CA GLU A 94 -16.74 -5.16 -9.86
C GLU A 94 -15.44 -5.27 -9.04
N VAL A 95 -15.33 -6.28 -8.16
CA VAL A 95 -14.08 -6.59 -7.45
C VAL A 95 -12.94 -6.85 -8.41
N ALA A 96 -13.15 -7.68 -9.44
CA ALA A 96 -12.13 -7.98 -10.43
C ALA A 96 -11.71 -6.71 -11.20
N ARG A 97 -12.69 -5.90 -11.63
CA ARG A 97 -12.45 -4.64 -12.35
C ARG A 97 -11.64 -3.65 -11.51
N GLN A 98 -12.02 -3.43 -10.25
CA GLN A 98 -11.30 -2.53 -9.34
C GLN A 98 -9.89 -3.06 -9.04
N ALA A 99 -9.74 -4.38 -8.86
CA ALA A 99 -8.43 -4.98 -8.67
C ALA A 99 -7.55 -4.82 -9.93
N ASP A 100 -8.09 -4.94 -11.15
CA ASP A 100 -7.37 -4.72 -12.41
C ASP A 100 -6.82 -3.29 -12.51
N GLU A 101 -7.63 -2.29 -12.11
CA GLU A 101 -7.24 -0.89 -12.11
C GLU A 101 -6.03 -0.59 -11.22
N VAL A 102 -5.87 -1.33 -10.13
CA VAL A 102 -4.69 -1.23 -9.25
C VAL A 102 -3.56 -2.13 -9.76
N SER A 103 -3.86 -3.36 -10.16
CA SER A 103 -2.88 -4.38 -10.55
C SER A 103 -2.05 -3.98 -11.78
N LYS A 104 -2.61 -3.17 -12.68
CA LYS A 104 -1.88 -2.63 -13.84
C LYS A 104 -0.64 -1.83 -13.46
N TRP A 105 -0.57 -1.32 -12.22
CA TRP A 105 0.58 -0.59 -11.69
C TRP A 105 1.65 -1.49 -11.09
N PHE A 106 1.37 -2.77 -10.81
CA PHE A 106 2.31 -3.67 -10.13
C PHE A 106 3.70 -3.73 -10.78
N PRO A 107 3.84 -3.81 -12.13
CA PRO A 107 5.16 -3.83 -12.76
C PRO A 107 6.00 -2.57 -12.49
N ALA A 108 5.35 -1.46 -12.12
CA ALA A 108 6.01 -0.21 -11.79
C ALA A 108 6.25 -0.03 -10.29
N LEU A 109 5.67 -0.85 -9.41
CA LEU A 109 5.82 -0.69 -7.96
C LEU A 109 6.99 -1.52 -7.43
N THR A 110 7.66 -0.99 -6.40
CA THR A 110 8.69 -1.68 -5.63
C THR A 110 8.07 -2.39 -4.43
N ALA A 111 7.02 -1.82 -3.84
CA ALA A 111 6.28 -2.41 -2.74
C ALA A 111 4.81 -1.95 -2.74
N LEU A 112 3.93 -2.78 -2.17
CA LEU A 112 2.52 -2.49 -1.98
C LEU A 112 2.16 -2.53 -0.48
N VAL A 113 1.63 -1.44 0.05
CA VAL A 113 1.04 -1.37 1.38
C VAL A 113 -0.45 -1.59 1.25
N VAL A 114 -1.04 -2.50 2.03
CA VAL A 114 -2.47 -2.79 2.00
C VAL A 114 -3.06 -2.68 3.39
N GLY A 115 -4.11 -1.87 3.53
CA GLY A 115 -4.92 -1.82 4.75
C GLY A 115 -5.10 -0.46 5.44
N PRO A 116 -4.18 0.54 5.37
CA PRO A 116 -4.36 1.82 6.04
C PRO A 116 -5.68 2.51 5.63
N GLY A 117 -6.65 2.55 6.55
CA GLY A 117 -7.96 3.13 6.29
C GLY A 117 -8.81 2.35 5.29
N LEU A 118 -8.53 1.06 5.05
CA LEU A 118 -9.28 0.23 4.11
C LEU A 118 -10.77 0.10 4.50
N GLY A 119 -11.09 0.22 5.78
CA GLY A 119 -12.45 0.13 6.28
C GLY A 119 -12.95 -1.31 6.32
N ARG A 120 -14.26 -1.50 6.50
CA ARG A 120 -14.89 -2.82 6.68
C ARG A 120 -15.93 -3.17 5.62
N ASP A 121 -16.03 -2.32 4.61
CA ASP A 121 -16.88 -2.53 3.46
C ASP A 121 -16.54 -3.86 2.76
N ALA A 122 -17.57 -4.63 2.39
CA ALA A 122 -17.38 -5.98 1.88
C ALA A 122 -16.63 -6.00 0.54
N THR A 123 -16.93 -5.05 -0.35
CA THR A 123 -16.26 -4.92 -1.64
C THR A 123 -14.81 -4.50 -1.48
N MET A 124 -14.50 -3.47 -0.68
CA MET A 124 -13.13 -3.04 -0.40
C MET A 124 -12.28 -4.19 0.17
N GLN A 125 -12.89 -4.95 1.07
CA GLN A 125 -12.29 -6.10 1.72
C GLN A 125 -12.05 -7.28 0.75
N ALA A 126 -12.91 -7.46 -0.26
CA ALA A 126 -12.72 -8.43 -1.33
C ALA A 126 -11.65 -7.99 -2.34
N VAL A 127 -11.63 -6.72 -2.73
CA VAL A 127 -10.59 -6.14 -3.60
C VAL A 127 -9.22 -6.26 -2.95
N ALA A 128 -9.08 -5.92 -1.67
CA ALA A 128 -7.81 -6.06 -0.96
C ALA A 128 -7.31 -7.52 -0.91
N ALA A 129 -8.20 -8.48 -0.71
CA ALA A 129 -7.85 -9.90 -0.74
C ALA A 129 -7.31 -10.32 -2.12
N LEU A 130 -8.01 -9.95 -3.19
CA LEU A 130 -7.60 -10.26 -4.56
C LEU A 130 -6.28 -9.56 -4.94
N LEU A 131 -6.06 -8.33 -4.47
CA LEU A 131 -4.80 -7.62 -4.70
C LEU A 131 -3.61 -8.29 -4.01
N LEU A 132 -3.79 -8.77 -2.77
CA LEU A 132 -2.75 -9.52 -2.07
C LEU A 132 -2.41 -10.82 -2.80
N GLU A 133 -3.41 -11.58 -3.25
CA GLU A 133 -3.22 -12.79 -4.05
C GLU A 133 -2.42 -12.49 -5.33
N ARG A 134 -2.78 -11.43 -6.05
CA ARG A 134 -2.08 -11.01 -7.27
C ARG A 134 -0.67 -10.51 -6.99
N ALA A 135 -0.46 -9.79 -5.89
CA ALA A 135 0.86 -9.29 -5.51
C ALA A 135 1.81 -10.43 -5.18
N VAL A 136 1.33 -11.47 -4.48
CA VAL A 136 2.09 -12.71 -4.23
C VAL A 136 2.47 -13.38 -5.55
N ARG A 137 1.52 -13.55 -6.49
CA ARG A 137 1.81 -14.12 -7.81
C ARG A 137 2.81 -13.29 -8.61
N ALA A 138 2.76 -11.98 -8.47
CA ALA A 138 3.69 -11.06 -9.13
C ALA A 138 5.04 -10.94 -8.41
N SER A 139 5.24 -11.63 -7.28
CA SER A 139 6.42 -11.47 -6.40
C SER A 139 6.66 -10.00 -6.00
N LEU A 140 5.58 -9.22 -5.84
CA LEU A 140 5.62 -7.83 -5.39
C LEU A 140 5.64 -7.80 -3.85
N PRO A 141 6.69 -7.27 -3.19
CA PRO A 141 6.73 -7.17 -1.74
C PRO A 141 5.51 -6.42 -1.18
N CYS A 142 4.90 -6.99 -0.13
CA CYS A 142 3.73 -6.41 0.52
C CYS A 142 3.96 -6.08 1.98
N VAL A 143 3.45 -4.93 2.42
CA VAL A 143 3.26 -4.58 3.82
C VAL A 143 1.77 -4.62 4.11
N ILE A 144 1.35 -5.43 5.08
CA ILE A 144 -0.05 -5.60 5.43
C ILE A 144 -0.27 -4.98 6.81
N ASP A 145 -1.16 -3.99 6.88
CA ASP A 145 -1.41 -3.21 8.10
C ASP A 145 -2.91 -3.06 8.38
N ALA A 146 -3.26 -2.69 9.61
CA ALA A 146 -4.62 -2.35 10.03
C ALA A 146 -5.69 -3.36 9.55
N ASP A 147 -6.74 -2.90 8.85
CA ASP A 147 -7.81 -3.77 8.36
C ASP A 147 -7.34 -4.77 7.28
N GLY A 148 -6.17 -4.55 6.67
CA GLY A 148 -5.53 -5.51 5.77
C GLY A 148 -5.13 -6.80 6.50
N LEU A 149 -4.79 -6.72 7.79
CA LEU A 149 -4.43 -7.90 8.60
C LEU A 149 -5.56 -8.93 8.68
N ARG A 150 -6.82 -8.49 8.54
CA ARG A 150 -7.99 -9.39 8.51
C ARG A 150 -7.96 -10.35 7.32
N ARG A 151 -7.21 -10.03 6.26
CA ARG A 151 -7.09 -10.87 5.06
C ARG A 151 -6.09 -12.01 5.23
N VAL A 152 -5.15 -11.83 6.15
CA VAL A 152 -4.12 -12.84 6.47
C VAL A 152 -4.34 -13.50 7.81
N HIS A 153 -5.36 -13.06 8.57
CA HIS A 153 -5.74 -13.70 9.81
C HIS A 153 -6.14 -15.16 9.59
N GLY A 154 -5.45 -16.09 10.27
CA GLY A 154 -5.67 -17.53 10.12
C GLY A 154 -4.81 -18.18 9.02
N LEU A 155 -4.08 -17.40 8.23
CA LEU A 155 -2.94 -17.94 7.49
C LEU A 155 -1.85 -18.28 8.51
N SER A 156 -1.15 -19.39 8.31
CA SER A 156 0.06 -19.73 9.07
C SER A 156 1.27 -19.40 8.20
N PRO A 157 1.65 -18.11 8.08
CA PRO A 157 2.81 -17.74 7.28
C PRO A 157 4.06 -18.37 7.91
N GLU A 158 4.92 -18.92 7.06
CA GLU A 158 6.28 -19.22 7.47
C GLU A 158 6.95 -17.89 7.86
N ILE A 159 7.42 -17.81 9.10
CA ILE A 159 8.15 -16.65 9.57
C ILE A 159 9.58 -16.82 9.09
N ASP A 160 9.92 -16.11 8.03
CA ASP A 160 11.31 -15.93 7.64
C ASP A 160 12.01 -15.07 8.72
N ARG A 161 13.06 -15.63 9.33
CA ARG A 161 13.83 -14.99 10.42
C ARG A 161 15.24 -14.62 9.99
N ASP A 162 15.56 -14.83 8.71
CA ASP A 162 16.90 -14.64 8.16
C ASP A 162 17.16 -13.17 7.77
#